data_AF-A0A521FIK5-F1
#
_entry.id   AF-A0A521FIK5-F1
#
_cell.length_a   1.000
_cell.length_b   1.000
_cell.length_c   1.000
_cell.angle_alpha   90.00
_cell.angle_beta   90.00
_cell.angle_gamma   90.00
#
_symmetry.space_group_name_H-M   'P 1'
#
loop_
_entity.id
_entity.type
_entity.pdbx_description
1 polymer ?
#
loop_
_entity_poly.entity_id
_entity_poly.type
_entity_poly.pdbx_seq_one_letter_code
_entity_poly.pdbx_strand_id
1 'polypeptide(L)' 'MTISFKGSHFPKDVILHEVFFYLRYSVSYRDLEEILAERRVKVDHATLNRWIVKYAPLIADKARRQKRNCVRLCNARWD' A
#
# COMPACT_ATOMS: atom_id res chain seq x y z
N MET A 1 -10.09 -7.71 -4.71
CA MET A 1 -9.23 -7.12 -3.64
C MET A 1 -10.12 -6.67 -2.49
N THR A 2 -10.00 -7.19 -1.28
CA THR A 2 -10.87 -6.75 -0.16
C THR A 2 -10.06 -6.39 1.08
N ILE A 3 -9.05 -5.53 0.94
CA ILE A 3 -8.60 -4.75 2.09
C ILE A 3 -9.70 -3.71 2.31
N SER A 4 -10.30 -3.70 3.50
CA SER A 4 -11.40 -2.79 3.81
C SER A 4 -10.83 -1.41 4.14
N PHE A 5 -11.16 -0.43 3.31
CA PHE A 5 -10.84 1.00 3.53
C PHE A 5 -12.00 1.75 4.18
N LYS A 6 -12.98 1.04 4.74
CA LYS A 6 -14.17 1.63 5.36
C LYS A 6 -13.76 2.52 6.54
N GLY A 7 -14.25 3.77 6.56
CA GLY A 7 -13.90 4.77 7.56
C GLY A 7 -12.68 5.64 7.24
N SER A 8 -12.11 5.53 6.03
CA SER A 8 -11.06 6.46 5.58
C SER A 8 -11.68 7.73 5.00
N HIS A 9 -11.19 8.91 5.40
CA HIS A 9 -11.62 10.18 4.81
C HIS A 9 -11.15 10.35 3.35
N PHE A 10 -10.10 9.62 2.96
CA PHE A 10 -9.49 9.70 1.64
C PHE A 10 -9.91 8.51 0.76
N PRO A 11 -9.99 8.72 -0.57
CA PRO A 11 -10.29 7.63 -1.49
C PRO A 11 -9.20 6.55 -1.40
N LYS A 12 -9.63 5.29 -1.55
CA LYS A 12 -8.76 4.11 -1.48
C LYS A 12 -7.53 4.21 -2.39
N ASP A 13 -7.68 4.85 -3.55
CA ASP A 13 -6.65 4.89 -4.58
C ASP A 13 -5.49 5.80 -4.16
N VAL A 14 -5.77 6.89 -3.43
CA VAL A 14 -4.74 7.76 -2.84
C VAL A 14 -3.97 7.00 -1.77
N ILE A 15 -4.67 6.33 -0.84
CA ILE A 15 -4.04 5.55 0.23
C ILE A 15 -3.14 4.46 -0.34
N LEU A 16 -3.62 3.74 -1.35
CA LEU A 16 -2.86 2.69 -2.02
C LEU A 16 -1.65 3.25 -2.77
N HIS A 17 -1.78 4.41 -3.42
CA HIS A 17 -0.68 5.07 -4.12
C HIS A 17 0.45 5.40 -3.16
N GLU A 18 0.13 6.00 -2.01
CA GLU A 18 1.12 6.39 -0.99
C GLU A 18 1.83 5.20 -0.36
N VAL A 19 1.06 4.19 0.06
CA VAL A 19 1.64 2.98 0.65
C VAL A 19 2.51 2.25 -0.38
N PHE A 20 2.10 2.25 -1.65
CA PHE A 20 2.91 1.69 -2.73
C PHE A 20 4.20 2.48 -2.95
N PHE A 21 4.13 3.80 -3.00
CA PHE A 21 5.30 4.67 -3.18
C PHE A 21 6.31 4.47 -2.06
N TYR A 22 5.84 4.46 -0.81
CA TYR A 22 6.69 4.21 0.36
C TYR A 22 7.36 2.83 0.33
N LEU A 23 6.64 1.78 -0.09
CA LEU A 23 7.21 0.43 -0.16
C LEU A 23 8.15 0.25 -1.36
N ARG A 24 7.93 0.99 -2.45
CA ARG A 24 8.67 0.85 -3.72
C ARG A 24 9.91 1.72 -3.79
N TYR A 25 9.86 2.89 -3.15
CA TYR A 25 10.88 3.93 -3.16
C TYR A 25 11.20 4.34 -1.72
N SER A 26 12.48 4.54 -1.40
CA SER A 26 12.94 4.97 -0.07
C SER A 26 12.69 6.48 0.16
N VAL A 27 11.43 6.90 0.03
CA VAL A 27 10.99 8.29 0.14
C VAL A 27 10.60 8.56 1.60
N SER A 28 10.90 9.76 2.12
CA SER A 28 10.50 10.13 3.47
C SER A 28 9.02 10.50 3.53
N TYR A 29 8.40 10.46 4.71
CA TYR A 29 6.99 10.85 4.87
C TYR A 29 6.74 12.33 4.54
N ARG A 30 7.76 13.21 4.69
CA ARG A 30 7.64 14.64 4.34
C ARG A 30 7.65 14.82 2.83
N ASP A 31 8.54 14.13 2.13
CA ASP A 31 8.60 14.21 0.67
C ASP A 31 7.30 13.68 0.04
N LEU A 32 6.71 12.62 0.62
CA LEU A 32 5.39 12.13 0.20
C LEU A 32 4.28 13.17 0.42
N GLU A 33 4.30 13.87 1.56
CA GLU A 33 3.38 14.98 1.83
C GLU A 33 3.54 16.11 0.78
N GLU A 34 4.77 16.47 0.41
CA GLU A 34 5.04 17.47 -0.64
C GLU A 34 4.54 17.01 -2.01
N ILE A 35 4.83 15.76 -2.41
CA ILE A 35 4.35 15.19 -3.69
C ILE A 35 2.81 15.16 -3.76
N LEU A 36 2.15 14.85 -2.64
CA LEU A 36 0.69 14.88 -2.57
C LEU A 36 0.16 16.31 -2.64
N ALA A 37 0.83 17.26 -1.98
CA ALA A 37 0.46 18.66 -2.00
C ALA A 37 0.53 19.24 -3.43
N GLU A 38 1.55 18.89 -4.22
CA GLU A 38 1.65 19.25 -5.64
C GLU A 38 0.45 18.73 -6.46
N ARG A 39 -0.06 17.54 -6.10
CA ARG A 39 -1.25 16.93 -6.71
C ARG A 39 -2.58 17.44 -6.13
N ARG A 40 -2.53 18.52 -5.34
CA ARG A 40 -3.68 19.15 -4.66
C ARG A 40 -4.34 18.27 -3.60
N VAL A 41 -3.64 17.27 -3.08
CA VAL A 41 -4.10 16.44 -1.97
C VAL A 41 -3.35 16.85 -0.71
N LYS A 42 -4.01 17.56 0.21
CA LYS A 42 -3.39 17.95 1.49
C LYS A 42 -3.52 16.80 2.49
N VAL A 43 -2.41 16.14 2.79
CA VAL A 43 -2.33 15.06 3.79
C VAL A 43 -1.14 15.32 4.69
N ASP A 44 -1.38 15.42 5.99
CA ASP A 44 -0.31 15.53 6.98
C ASP A 44 0.51 14.24 7.05
N HIS A 45 1.84 14.34 7.12
CA HIS A 45 2.76 13.20 7.22
C HIS A 45 2.40 12.19 8.34
N ALA A 46 1.81 12.63 9.46
CA ALA A 46 1.37 11.71 10.51
C ALA A 46 0.19 10.83 10.05
N THR A 47 -0.67 11.34 9.15
CA THR A 47 -1.73 10.55 8.50
C THR A 47 -1.15 9.50 7.57
N LEU A 48 -0.11 9.85 6.79
CA LEU A 48 0.61 8.91 5.94
C LEU A 48 1.25 7.78 6.77
N ASN A 49 1.90 8.13 7.87
CA ASN A 49 2.46 7.15 8.80
C ASN A 49 1.38 6.19 9.33
N ARG A 50 0.23 6.70 9.77
CA ARG A 50 -0.90 5.85 10.20
C ARG A 50 -1.38 4.90 9.11
N TRP A 51 -1.44 5.35 7.85
CA TRP A 51 -1.82 4.49 6.72
C TRP A 51 -0.79 3.42 6.45
N ILE A 52 0.49 3.78 6.44
CA ILE A 52 1.58 2.85 6.15
C ILE A 52 1.65 1.76 7.22
N VAL A 53 1.63 2.13 8.50
CA VAL A 53 1.60 1.17 9.62
C VAL A 53 0.38 0.24 9.53
N LYS A 54 -0.79 0.75 9.14
CA LYS A 54 -2.03 -0.04 9.06
C LYS A 54 -2.08 -0.95 7.83
N TYR A 55 -1.76 -0.45 6.65
CA TYR A 55 -2.04 -1.12 5.38
C TYR A 55 -0.85 -1.86 4.79
N ALA A 56 0.38 -1.42 5.04
CA ALA A 56 1.57 -2.11 4.53
C ALA A 56 1.63 -3.61 4.91
N PRO A 57 1.42 -4.03 6.18
CA PRO A 57 1.44 -5.45 6.53
C PRO A 57 0.31 -6.23 5.85
N LEU A 58 -0.88 -5.65 5.71
CA LEU A 58 -2.03 -6.28 5.08
C LEU A 58 -1.80 -6.52 3.57
N ILE A 59 -1.21 -5.54 2.89
CA ILE A 59 -0.84 -5.64 1.48
C ILE A 59 0.27 -6.68 1.31
N ALA A 60 1.30 -6.64 2.16
CA ALA A 60 2.43 -7.55 2.10
C ALA A 60 2.00 -9.01 2.35
N ASP A 61 1.15 -9.27 3.34
CA ASP A 61 0.61 -10.62 3.61
C ASP A 61 -0.16 -11.18 2.43
N LYS A 62 -0.97 -10.34 1.79
CA LYS A 62 -1.74 -10.74 0.62
C LYS A 62 -0.83 -11.03 -0.57
N ALA A 63 0.14 -10.18 -0.85
CA ALA A 63 1.13 -10.39 -1.90
C ALA A 63 1.91 -11.70 -1.67
N ARG A 64 2.32 -11.97 -0.42
CA ARG A 64 2.93 -13.25 -0.02
C ARG A 64 2.02 -14.44 -0.30
N ARG A 65 0.73 -14.37 0.07
CA ARG A 65 -0.25 -15.44 -0.20
C ARG A 65 -0.41 -15.69 -1.69
N GLN A 66 -0.51 -14.64 -2.50
CA GLN A 66 -0.62 -14.76 -3.95
C GLN A 66 0.63 -15.38 -4.57
N LYS A 67 1.82 -14.96 -4.13
CA LYS A 67 3.09 -15.55 -4.58
C LYS A 67 3.16 -17.05 -4.24
N ARG A 68 2.78 -17.43 -3.01
CA ARG A 68 2.74 -18.85 -2.60
C ARG A 68 1.78 -19.67 -3.45
N ASN A 69 0.59 -19.13 -3.76
CA ASN A 69 -0.37 -19.83 -4.63
C ASN A 69 0.16 -20.00 -6.05
N CYS A 70 0.81 -18.99 -6.61
CA CYS A 70 1.46 -19.08 -7.92
C CYS A 70 2.54 -20.17 -7.92
N VAL A 71 3.44 -20.17 -6.93
CA VAL A 71 4.48 -21.21 -6.79
C VAL A 71 3.87 -22.60 -6.62
N ARG A 72 2.79 -22.74 -5.83
CA ARG A 72 2.07 -24.01 -5.66
C ARG A 72 1.46 -24.51 -6.97
N LEU A 73 0.85 -23.62 -7.74
CA LEU A 73 0.25 -23.96 -9.04
C LEU A 73 1.31 -24.32 -10.08
N CYS A 74 2.47 -23.65 -10.04
CA CYS A 74 3.60 -24.01 -10.88
C CYS A 74 4.16 -25.39 -10.51
N ASN A 75 4.40 -25.67 -9.22
CA ASN A 75 4.89 -26.99 -8.79
C ASN A 75 3.90 -28.11 -9.13
N ALA A 76 2.61 -27.92 -8.84
CA ALA A 76 1.56 -28.90 -9.15
C ALA A 76 1.27 -29.09 -10.66
N ARG A 77 1.89 -28.29 -11.53
CA ARG A 77 1.80 -28.46 -13.00
C ARG A 77 2.95 -29.30 -13.56
N TRP A 78 4.02 -29.52 -12.80
CA TRP A 78 5.16 -30.34 -13.20
C TRP A 78 5.24 -31.67 -12.42
N ASP A 79 4.31 -31.92 -11.50
CA ASP A 79 3.98 -33.23 -10.91
C ASP A 79 2.88 -33.91 -11.74
#